data_AF-A0A7C4GDZ6-F1
#
_entry.id   AF-A0A7C4GDZ6-F1
#
_cell.length_a   1.000
_cell.length_b   1.000
_cell.length_c   1.000
_cell.angle_alpha   90.00
_cell.angle_beta   90.00
_cell.angle_gamma   90.00
#
_symmetry.space_group_name_H-M   'P 1'
#
loop_
_entity.id
_entity.type
_entity.pdbx_description
1 polymer ?
#
loop_
_entity_poly.entity_id
_entity_poly.type
_entity_poly.pdbx_seq_one_letter_code
_entity_poly.pdbx_strand_id
1 'polypeptide(L)'
;MILAEGIVLVWFGGVLLLGFVAFFVALLAAVVHMARRVLRTAGRIFGLALPTAAREAGARAADRRCARPGCGYLNAGHARFCARCGQPLSG
;
A
#
# COMPACT_ATOMS: atom_id res chain seq x y z
N MET A 1 12.81 -50.10 -0.03
CA MET A 1 12.33 -49.52 1.24
C MET A 1 12.82 -48.07 1.43
N ILE A 2 14.08 -47.75 1.13
CA ILE A 2 14.66 -46.39 1.33
C ILE A 2 13.94 -45.27 0.54
N LEU A 3 13.48 -45.52 -0.69
CA LEU A 3 12.74 -44.51 -1.47
C LEU A 3 11.34 -44.19 -0.90
N ALA A 4 10.68 -45.14 -0.23
CA ALA A 4 9.35 -44.93 0.34
C ALA A 4 9.41 -44.04 1.59
N GLU A 5 10.40 -44.28 2.45
CA GLU A 5 10.66 -43.47 3.67
C GLU A 5 10.99 -42.01 3.33
N GLY A 6 11.78 -41.79 2.27
CA GLY A 6 12.14 -40.45 1.82
C GLY A 6 10.93 -39.63 1.33
N ILE A 7 10.00 -40.27 0.60
CA ILE A 7 8.77 -39.63 0.13
C ILE A 7 7.89 -39.21 1.31
N VAL A 8 7.74 -40.06 2.33
CA VAL A 8 6.94 -39.75 3.51
C VAL A 8 7.51 -38.55 4.27
N LEU A 9 8.83 -38.48 4.47
CA LEU A 9 9.48 -37.36 5.14
C LEU A 9 9.32 -36.04 4.38
N VAL A 10 9.41 -36.06 3.05
CA VAL A 10 9.24 -34.87 2.22
C VAL A 10 7.79 -34.36 2.28
N TRP A 11 6.81 -35.25 2.15
CA TRP A 11 5.39 -34.87 2.26
C TRP A 11 5.04 -34.40 3.66
N PHE A 12 5.46 -35.12 4.69
CA PHE A 12 5.19 -34.78 6.08
C PHE A 12 5.83 -33.43 6.45
N GLY A 13 7.11 -33.23 6.10
CA GLY A 13 7.81 -31.97 6.30
C GLY A 13 7.18 -30.83 5.50
N GLY A 14 6.78 -31.08 4.25
CA GLY A 14 6.10 -30.11 3.40
C GLY A 14 4.76 -29.65 3.97
N VAL A 15 3.91 -30.59 4.42
CA VAL A 15 2.61 -30.29 5.03
C VAL A 15 2.77 -29.55 6.35
N LEU A 16 3.72 -29.95 7.20
CA LEU A 16 4.03 -29.25 8.45
C LEU A 16 4.51 -27.82 8.20
N LEU A 17 5.44 -27.64 7.27
CA LEU A 17 5.95 -26.32 6.92
C LEU A 17 4.84 -25.43 6.35
N LEU A 18 4.02 -25.96 5.44
CA LEU A 18 2.89 -25.24 4.87
C LEU A 18 1.89 -24.82 5.97
N GLY A 19 1.54 -25.73 6.87
CA GLY A 19 0.66 -25.46 7.99
C GLY A 19 1.23 -24.41 8.94
N PHE A 20 2.52 -24.50 9.26
CA PHE A 20 3.23 -23.53 10.09
C PHE A 20 3.23 -22.14 9.45
N VAL A 21 3.59 -22.04 8.17
CA VAL A 21 3.57 -20.78 7.42
C VAL A 21 2.16 -20.20 7.37
N ALA A 22 1.15 -21.00 7.05
CA ALA A 22 -0.24 -20.56 7.02
C ALA A 22 -0.72 -20.06 8.39
N PHE A 23 -0.36 -20.76 9.47
CA PHE A 23 -0.68 -20.35 10.84
C PHE A 23 -0.02 -19.00 11.18
N PHE A 24 1.27 -18.84 10.88
CA PHE A 24 1.98 -17.58 11.14
C PHE A 24 1.40 -16.42 10.34
N VAL A 25 1.07 -16.64 9.06
CA VAL A 25 0.41 -15.63 8.23
C VAL A 25 -0.95 -15.25 8.81
N ALA A 26 -1.76 -16.23 9.23
CA ALA A 26 -3.05 -15.97 9.86
C ALA A 26 -2.91 -15.21 11.18
N LEU A 27 -1.94 -15.57 12.02
CA LEU A 27 -1.62 -14.90 13.27
C LEU A 27 -1.20 -13.44 13.03
N LEU A 28 -0.25 -13.20 12.12
CA LEU A 28 0.17 -11.85 11.75
C LEU A 28 -0.99 -11.04 11.17
N ALA A 29 -1.81 -11.64 10.30
CA ALA A 29 -2.98 -10.98 9.74
C ALA A 29 -3.99 -10.60 10.82
N ALA A 30 -4.24 -11.48 11.80
CA ALA A 30 -5.12 -11.21 12.93
C ALA A 30 -4.58 -10.07 13.81
N VAL A 31 -3.28 -10.09 14.12
CA VAL A 31 -2.62 -9.02 14.89
C VAL A 31 -2.71 -7.68 14.14
N VAL A 32 -2.40 -7.65 12.85
CA VAL A 32 -2.49 -6.44 12.02
C VAL A 32 -3.95 -5.95 11.93
N HIS A 33 -4.91 -6.87 11.79
CA HIS A 33 -6.32 -6.53 11.76
C HIS A 33 -6.78 -5.90 13.08
N MET A 34 -6.40 -6.49 14.22
CA MET A 34 -6.68 -5.95 15.55
C MET A 34 -5.99 -4.62 15.78
N ALA A 35 -4.69 -4.49 15.49
CA ALA A 35 -3.96 -3.24 15.60
C ALA A 35 -4.60 -2.13 14.76
N ARG A 36 -4.99 -2.42 13.51
CA ARG A 36 -5.72 -1.47 12.66
C ARG A 36 -7.09 -1.11 13.26
N ARG A 37 -7.81 -2.05 13.85
CA ARG A 37 -9.10 -1.80 14.50
C ARG A 37 -8.92 -0.89 15.71
N VAL A 38 -7.95 -1.18 16.58
CA VAL A 38 -7.60 -0.37 17.75
C VAL A 38 -7.13 1.02 17.32
N LEU A 39 -6.21 1.15 16.37
CA LEU A 39 -5.72 2.44 15.86
C LEU A 39 -6.84 3.27 15.23
N ARG A 40 -7.80 2.65 14.53
CA ARG A 40 -8.98 3.37 14.00
C ARG A 40 -9.89 3.87 15.12
N THR A 41 -10.12 3.07 16.16
CA THR A 41 -10.97 3.46 17.30
C THR A 41 -10.28 4.53 18.15
N ALA A 42 -9.01 4.33 18.47
CA ALA A 42 -8.18 5.29 19.19
C ALA A 42 -8.00 6.58 18.40
N GLY A 43 -7.75 6.52 17.08
CA GLY A 43 -7.66 7.71 16.22
C GLY A 43 -8.95 8.53 16.17
N ARG A 44 -10.12 7.90 16.34
CA ARG A 44 -11.41 8.60 16.48
C ARG A 44 -11.55 9.30 17.83
N ILE A 45 -11.03 8.71 18.90
CA ILE A 45 -11.17 9.23 20.27
C ILE A 45 -10.09 10.29 20.57
N PHE A 46 -8.86 10.05 20.15
CA PHE A 46 -7.68 10.89 20.41
C PHE A 46 -7.37 11.88 19.29
N GLY A 47 -8.19 11.97 18.24
CA GLY A 47 -8.00 12.93 17.15
C GLY A 47 -6.78 12.66 16.24
N LEU A 48 -6.07 11.54 16.43
CA LEU A 48 -4.93 11.10 15.60
C LEU A 48 -5.37 10.44 14.29
N ALA A 49 -6.59 10.73 13.81
CA ALA A 49 -6.95 10.42 12.45
C ALA A 49 -5.92 11.11 11.55
N LEU A 50 -4.94 10.35 11.04
CA LEU A 50 -4.03 10.82 10.00
C LEU A 50 -4.94 11.45 8.96
N PRO A 51 -4.88 12.78 8.77
CA PRO A 51 -6.00 13.48 8.21
C PRO A 51 -6.16 12.93 6.80
N THR A 52 -7.39 12.61 6.42
CA THR A 52 -7.75 12.43 5.02
C THR A 52 -7.17 13.55 4.17
N ALA A 53 -6.95 14.75 4.74
CA ALA A 53 -6.18 15.85 4.17
C ALA A 53 -4.72 15.51 3.75
N ALA A 54 -3.99 14.60 4.40
CA ALA A 54 -2.65 14.17 3.97
C ALA A 54 -2.72 13.21 2.76
N ARG A 55 -3.77 12.39 2.69
CA ARG A 55 -4.05 11.52 1.55
C ARG A 55 -4.61 12.30 0.36
N GLU A 56 -5.41 13.33 0.64
CA GLU A 56 -5.86 14.33 -0.32
C GLU A 56 -4.74 15.29 -0.73
N ALA A 57 -3.78 15.61 0.13
CA ALA A 57 -2.59 16.38 -0.23
C ALA A 57 -1.69 15.55 -1.15
N GLY A 58 -1.53 14.25 -0.88
CA GLY A 58 -0.88 13.32 -1.80
C GLY A 58 -1.61 13.16 -3.13
N ALA A 59 -2.95 13.14 -3.12
CA ALA A 59 -3.77 13.03 -4.33
C ALA A 59 -3.87 14.35 -5.12
N ARG A 60 -3.86 15.51 -4.47
CA ARG A 60 -3.80 16.84 -5.11
C ARG A 60 -2.38 17.21 -5.57
N ALA A 61 -1.35 16.57 -4.99
CA ALA A 61 0.02 16.63 -5.49
C ALA A 61 0.26 15.69 -6.69
N ALA A 62 -0.65 14.75 -6.95
CA ALA A 62 -0.59 13.89 -8.11
C ALA A 62 -1.11 14.63 -9.36
N ASP A 63 -0.16 14.98 -10.23
CA ASP A 63 -0.32 15.24 -11.65
C ASP A 63 -1.16 16.46 -12.08
N ARG A 64 -0.57 17.66 -11.95
CA ARG A 64 -0.91 18.78 -12.85
C ARG A 64 -0.27 18.54 -14.22
N ARG A 65 -0.80 17.57 -14.95
CA ARG A 65 -0.44 17.31 -16.34
C ARG A 65 -0.84 18.51 -17.19
N CYS A 66 0.08 19.04 -17.98
CA CYS A 66 -0.21 20.15 -18.87
C CYS A 66 -1.22 19.73 -19.96
N ALA A 67 -2.36 20.42 -20.01
CA ALA A 67 -3.45 20.16 -20.96
C ALA A 67 -3.14 20.60 -22.41
N ARG A 68 -1.97 21.23 -22.66
CA ARG A 68 -1.57 21.61 -24.01
C ARG A 68 -1.42 20.37 -24.89
N PRO A 69 -2.10 20.30 -26.05
CA PRO A 69 -1.86 19.27 -27.04
C PRO A 69 -0.36 19.20 -27.37
N GLY A 70 0.24 18.01 -27.22
CA GLY A 70 1.67 17.77 -27.48
C GLY A 70 2.63 18.10 -26.32
N CYS A 71 2.18 18.65 -25.19
CA CYS A 71 3.06 18.86 -24.03
C CYS A 71 2.97 17.72 -23.02
N GLY A 72 1.81 17.51 -22.39
CA GLY A 72 1.56 16.43 -21.44
C GLY A 72 2.51 16.36 -20.23
N TYR A 73 3.29 17.41 -19.98
CA TYR A 73 4.32 17.41 -18.95
C TYR A 73 3.69 17.41 -17.55
N LEU A 74 4.24 16.59 -16.65
CA LEU A 74 3.81 16.48 -15.25
C LEU A 74 4.52 17.57 -14.43
N ASN A 75 3.73 18.51 -13.91
CA ASN A 75 4.25 19.62 -13.11
C ASN A 75 4.08 19.33 -11.62
N ALA A 76 4.91 19.98 -10.80
CA ALA A 76 4.74 19.96 -9.35
C ALA A 76 3.35 20.52 -8.98
N GLY A 77 2.73 19.97 -7.92
CA GLY A 77 1.36 20.34 -7.53
C GLY A 77 1.14 21.84 -7.24
N HIS A 78 2.21 22.58 -6.92
CA HIS A 78 2.16 24.03 -6.67
C HIS A 78 2.46 24.91 -7.89
N ALA A 79 2.80 24.32 -9.04
CA ALA A 79 3.13 25.07 -10.25
C ALA A 79 1.88 25.78 -10.81
N ARG A 80 2.03 27.09 -11.10
CA ARG A 80 1.00 27.90 -11.79
C ARG A 80 1.13 27.84 -13.31
N PHE A 81 2.34 27.57 -13.80
CA PHE A 81 2.67 27.46 -15.22
C PHE A 81 3.39 26.15 -15.49
N CYS A 82 3.24 25.63 -16.70
CA CYS A 82 3.96 24.44 -17.13
C CYS A 82 5.45 24.74 -17.26
N ALA A 83 6.30 24.00 -16.56
CA ALA A 83 7.76 24.18 -16.60
C ALA A 83 8.36 23.86 -17.98
N ARG A 84 7.64 23.12 -18.83
CA ARG A 84 8.09 22.79 -20.19
C ARG A 84 7.63 23.80 -21.25
N CYS A 85 6.35 24.18 -21.25
CA CYS A 85 5.77 24.96 -22.35
C CYS A 85 5.24 26.35 -21.94
N GLY A 86 5.36 26.71 -20.66
CA GLY A 86 4.93 28.00 -20.12
C GLY A 86 3.41 28.21 -20.04
N GLN A 87 2.59 27.28 -20.53
CA GLN A 87 1.12 27.43 -20.48
C GLN A 87 0.62 27.43 -19.03
N PRO A 88 -0.36 28.28 -18.67
CA PRO A 88 -1.00 28.22 -17.35
C PRO A 88 -1.61 26.84 -17.12
N LEU A 89 -1.35 26.28 -15.94
CA LEU A 89 -2.00 25.07 -15.48
C LEU A 89 -3.31 25.52 -14.82
N SER A 90 -4.43 25.36 -15.51
CA SER A 90 -5.76 25.60 -14.94
C SER A 90 -5.91 24.70 -13.71
N GLY A 91 -6.05 25.33 -12.54
CA GLY A 91 -6.15 24.66 -11.25
C GLY A 91 -7.48 23.95 -11.05
#